data_AF-A0A1C5JG31-F1
#
_entry.id   AF-A0A1C5JG31-F1
#
_cell.length_a   1.000
_cell.length_b   1.000
_cell.length_c   1.000
_cell.angle_alpha   90.00
_cell.angle_beta   90.00
_cell.angle_gamma   90.00
#
_symmetry.space_group_name_H-M   'P 1'
#
loop_
_entity.id
_entity.type
_entity.pdbx_description
1 polymer ?
#
loop_
_entity_poly.entity_id
_entity_poly.type
_entity_poly.pdbx_seq_one_letter_code
_entity_poly.pdbx_strand_id
1 'polypeptide(L)'
;MSHLDPYGGEPRGWDRPDRPTALPWPEPDVEPAPWDRRPVPDRYAEPRGLTRPPADPYPEAYRDQPYDERPAGINGHRDPDDYPTAQLEPVRPDREPEPAPDPEPPRGRRARGRRRASADRPPTQPSRAGRNLPAAIAVGLGLGVGAILLPLFLYRPAFLVVVAAAVGVGVWEMARAVRRSGAHPPLVPLIAGGVLTVGLAWFAGPDALSLGLLVTVLGTMVWRLGDGPGGYQRDLTAATLIAVYVPFLGGFAALLAAVPDDGHLRVLVTLVAVVLSDTGGYAAGVAFGKHPMAPAISPKKSWEGFAGSVTAAALGSALLLWLLLDVAPWWGALFGLAVSVAAVLGDLAESMIKRDLGIKDMSNLLPGHGGLMDRLDSILFALPTAYLLLVVVAPVAG
;
A
#
# COMPACT_ATOMS: atom_id res chain seq x y z
N MET A 1 -25.15 -51.26 -48.99
CA MET A 1 -25.40 -51.20 -47.54
C MET A 1 -24.41 -50.21 -46.95
N SER A 2 -24.90 -49.07 -46.45
CA SER A 2 -24.05 -48.01 -45.90
C SER A 2 -24.89 -47.05 -45.04
N HIS A 3 -24.49 -46.92 -43.78
CA HIS A 3 -24.57 -45.73 -42.91
C HIS A 3 -25.88 -44.95 -42.64
N LEU A 4 -26.04 -44.69 -41.32
CA LEU A 4 -26.63 -43.52 -40.63
C LEU A 4 -28.16 -43.42 -40.42
N ASP A 5 -28.53 -43.67 -39.14
CA ASP A 5 -29.34 -42.77 -38.26
C ASP A 5 -30.79 -42.41 -38.72
N PRO A 6 -31.54 -41.48 -38.07
CA PRO A 6 -31.74 -41.24 -36.62
C PRO A 6 -33.25 -41.10 -36.28
N TYR A 7 -33.93 -42.03 -35.58
CA TYR A 7 -35.34 -41.79 -35.16
C TYR A 7 -35.81 -42.49 -33.87
N GLY A 8 -36.54 -41.71 -33.05
CA GLY A 8 -37.50 -42.19 -32.04
C GLY A 8 -37.25 -41.68 -30.61
N GLY A 9 -37.96 -40.67 -30.09
CA GLY A 9 -39.01 -39.83 -30.70
C GLY A 9 -39.49 -38.71 -29.75
N GLU A 10 -40.16 -37.69 -30.31
CA GLU A 10 -40.90 -36.62 -29.60
C GLU A 10 -42.24 -37.11 -28.97
N PRO A 11 -43.21 -36.30 -28.45
CA PRO A 11 -43.25 -34.83 -28.18
C PRO A 11 -43.93 -34.34 -26.85
N ARG A 12 -43.79 -33.01 -26.61
CA ARG A 12 -44.76 -32.03 -26.03
C ARG A 12 -45.39 -32.23 -24.62
N GLY A 13 -45.40 -31.13 -23.83
CA GLY A 13 -46.57 -30.80 -22.98
C GLY A 13 -46.35 -29.93 -21.73
N TRP A 14 -46.62 -28.62 -21.86
CA TRP A 14 -47.07 -27.66 -20.81
C TRP A 14 -46.12 -27.14 -19.69
N ASP A 15 -46.14 -25.80 -19.62
CA ASP A 15 -46.03 -24.87 -18.49
C ASP A 15 -44.79 -24.80 -17.56
N ARG A 16 -44.16 -23.62 -17.60
CA ARG A 16 -43.43 -23.02 -16.47
C ARG A 16 -43.88 -21.56 -16.31
N PRO A 17 -44.23 -21.10 -15.10
CA PRO A 17 -44.60 -19.70 -14.88
C PRO A 17 -43.37 -18.77 -14.90
N ASP A 18 -43.60 -17.60 -15.51
CA ASP A 18 -43.00 -16.28 -15.28
C ASP A 18 -41.57 -16.19 -14.69
N ARG A 19 -40.63 -15.77 -15.55
CA ARG A 19 -39.43 -15.06 -15.09
C ARG A 19 -39.80 -13.60 -14.76
N PRO A 20 -39.27 -13.01 -13.67
CA PRO A 20 -39.40 -11.58 -13.45
C PRO A 20 -38.68 -10.78 -14.54
N THR A 21 -39.26 -9.63 -14.90
CA THR A 21 -38.89 -8.77 -16.02
C THR A 21 -37.44 -8.27 -15.91
N ALA A 22 -36.66 -8.41 -16.98
CA ALA A 22 -35.33 -7.82 -17.06
C ALA A 22 -35.41 -6.29 -17.22
N LEU A 23 -34.52 -5.57 -16.53
CA LEU A 23 -34.36 -4.11 -16.68
C LEU A 23 -33.72 -3.77 -18.05
N PRO A 24 -34.13 -2.67 -18.70
CA PRO A 24 -33.69 -2.36 -20.06
C PRO A 24 -32.28 -1.76 -20.07
N TRP A 25 -31.30 -2.57 -20.47
CA TRP A 25 -30.01 -2.08 -20.97
C TRP A 25 -30.03 -2.14 -22.49
N PRO A 26 -29.62 -1.07 -23.22
CA PRO A 26 -29.63 -1.08 -24.68
C PRO A 26 -28.59 -2.05 -25.25
N GLU A 27 -28.96 -2.76 -26.32
CA GLU A 27 -28.12 -3.78 -26.97
C GLU A 27 -26.94 -3.16 -27.75
N PRO A 28 -25.83 -3.90 -27.94
CA PRO A 28 -24.57 -3.34 -28.40
C PRO A 28 -24.35 -3.42 -29.93
N ASP A 29 -25.31 -2.92 -30.72
CA ASP A 29 -25.19 -2.85 -32.19
C ASP A 29 -25.14 -1.41 -32.71
N VAL A 30 -23.95 -0.78 -32.65
CA VAL A 30 -23.64 0.48 -33.33
C VAL A 30 -22.24 0.42 -33.93
N GLU A 31 -22.13 0.51 -35.25
CA GLU A 31 -20.82 0.58 -35.95
C GLU A 31 -20.04 1.86 -35.59
N PRO A 32 -18.72 1.79 -35.39
CA PRO A 32 -17.92 2.96 -35.04
C PRO A 32 -17.68 3.89 -36.24
N ALA A 33 -18.41 5.00 -36.29
CA ALA A 33 -18.22 6.06 -37.28
C ALA A 33 -16.84 6.77 -37.15
N PRO A 34 -16.30 7.39 -38.22
CA PRO A 34 -14.97 7.99 -38.20
C PRO A 34 -14.89 9.25 -37.34
N TRP A 35 -13.83 9.35 -36.51
CA TRP A 35 -13.60 10.45 -35.58
C TRP A 35 -13.29 11.79 -36.29
N ASP A 36 -14.32 12.61 -36.53
CA ASP A 36 -14.18 14.02 -36.96
C ASP A 36 -13.55 14.87 -35.84
N ARG A 37 -12.39 15.48 -36.12
CA ARG A 37 -11.66 16.30 -35.15
C ARG A 37 -12.15 17.74 -35.16
N ARG A 38 -13.21 18.03 -34.41
CA ARG A 38 -13.60 19.41 -34.08
C ARG A 38 -12.94 19.85 -32.77
N PRO A 39 -12.37 21.07 -32.69
CA PRO A 39 -11.78 21.57 -31.46
C PRO A 39 -12.84 21.89 -30.41
N VAL A 40 -12.53 21.60 -29.15
CA VAL A 40 -13.37 21.91 -27.98
C VAL A 40 -13.23 23.41 -27.66
N PRO A 41 -14.30 24.14 -27.28
CA PRO A 41 -14.19 25.57 -26.97
C PRO A 41 -13.39 25.83 -25.68
N ASP A 42 -12.45 26.79 -25.74
CA ASP A 42 -11.70 27.25 -24.57
C ASP A 42 -12.63 27.86 -23.51
N ARG A 43 -12.59 27.32 -22.28
CA ARG A 43 -13.39 27.79 -21.14
C ARG A 43 -12.67 28.82 -20.24
N TYR A 44 -11.57 29.39 -20.70
CA TYR A 44 -10.84 30.46 -20.02
C TYR A 44 -10.36 31.53 -21.02
N ALA A 45 -11.28 32.39 -21.45
CA ALA A 45 -10.99 33.59 -22.23
C ALA A 45 -11.56 34.81 -21.50
N GLU A 46 -10.71 35.78 -21.17
CA GLU A 46 -11.12 37.06 -20.58
C GLU A 46 -11.87 37.93 -21.61
N PRO A 47 -13.00 38.58 -21.26
CA PRO A 47 -13.64 39.53 -22.15
C PRO A 47 -12.95 40.90 -22.06
N ARG A 48 -12.16 41.26 -23.09
CA ARG A 48 -11.74 42.65 -23.31
C ARG A 48 -12.89 43.46 -23.90
N GLY A 49 -13.22 44.58 -23.26
CA GLY A 49 -13.87 45.71 -23.92
C GLY A 49 -15.29 46.07 -23.46
N LEU A 50 -15.41 46.64 -22.26
CA LEU A 50 -16.51 47.56 -21.93
C LEU A 50 -15.96 48.82 -21.23
N THR A 51 -16.53 49.97 -21.55
CA THR A 51 -16.08 51.32 -21.19
C THR A 51 -16.43 51.71 -19.75
N ARG A 52 -15.61 52.59 -19.15
CA ARG A 52 -15.84 53.17 -17.80
C ARG A 52 -17.16 53.95 -17.72
N PRO A 53 -17.97 53.78 -16.65
CA PRO A 53 -18.89 54.79 -16.16
C PRO A 53 -18.13 55.89 -15.36
N PRO A 54 -18.67 57.11 -15.25
CA PRO A 54 -18.05 58.22 -14.51
C PRO A 54 -18.29 58.13 -12.99
N ALA A 55 -17.50 58.88 -12.23
CA ALA A 55 -17.69 59.08 -10.79
C ALA A 55 -18.68 60.24 -10.53
N ASP A 56 -19.42 60.15 -9.42
CA ASP A 56 -20.42 61.12 -8.96
C ASP A 56 -20.19 61.42 -7.44
N PRO A 57 -20.67 62.55 -6.87
CA PRO A 57 -19.71 63.61 -6.55
C PRO A 57 -20.06 64.42 -5.28
N TYR A 58 -19.54 64.05 -4.10
CA TYR A 58 -19.68 64.89 -2.89
C TYR A 58 -18.38 65.03 -2.07
N PRO A 59 -18.12 66.20 -1.46
CA PRO A 59 -16.80 66.54 -0.91
C PRO A 59 -16.71 66.37 0.61
N GLU A 60 -15.60 65.84 1.11
CA GLU A 60 -15.26 65.90 2.54
C GLU A 60 -14.50 67.20 2.86
N ALA A 61 -15.07 67.99 3.77
CA ALA A 61 -14.48 69.16 4.39
C ALA A 61 -14.91 69.23 5.87
N TYR A 62 -14.10 69.87 6.74
CA TYR A 62 -14.11 69.80 8.23
C TYR A 62 -13.63 68.43 8.75
N ARG A 63 -12.45 68.23 9.36
CA ARG A 63 -11.50 69.06 10.15
C ARG A 63 -11.92 69.32 11.60
N ASP A 64 -10.91 69.27 12.50
CA ASP A 64 -10.90 69.51 13.96
C ASP A 64 -11.32 68.29 14.82
N GLN A 65 -10.70 67.94 15.97
CA GLN A 65 -9.65 68.59 16.79
C GLN A 65 -8.83 67.55 17.66
N PRO A 66 -8.03 67.88 18.72
CA PRO A 66 -6.64 67.42 18.83
C PRO A 66 -6.32 66.42 19.97
N TYR A 67 -5.05 66.00 20.07
CA TYR A 67 -4.40 65.61 21.33
C TYR A 67 -2.92 66.06 21.34
N ASP A 68 -2.59 66.94 22.29
CA ASP A 68 -1.21 67.25 22.71
C ASP A 68 -0.77 66.29 23.82
N GLU A 69 0.52 65.92 23.85
CA GLU A 69 1.45 66.16 24.98
C GLU A 69 2.85 65.52 24.76
N ARG A 70 3.89 66.30 25.06
CA ARG A 70 5.35 65.96 25.15
C ARG A 70 5.79 66.21 26.63
N PRO A 71 7.03 65.95 27.13
CA PRO A 71 8.35 65.74 26.48
C PRO A 71 9.11 64.49 27.05
N ALA A 72 10.45 64.30 27.11
CA ALA A 72 11.66 65.10 26.86
C ALA A 72 12.93 64.22 26.58
N GLY A 73 14.08 64.85 26.31
CA GLY A 73 15.43 64.26 26.44
C GLY A 73 16.02 63.60 25.18
N ILE A 74 16.60 64.27 24.17
CA ILE A 74 17.68 65.29 24.07
C ILE A 74 19.11 64.72 23.96
N ASN A 75 19.69 64.89 22.75
CA ASN A 75 21.07 65.26 22.35
C ASN A 75 21.12 65.01 20.80
N GLY A 76 21.22 65.95 19.85
CA GLY A 76 21.99 67.21 19.69
C GLY A 76 23.20 66.91 18.76
N HIS A 77 23.52 67.53 17.60
CA HIS A 77 23.17 68.77 16.84
C HIS A 77 22.95 68.41 15.33
N ARG A 78 22.06 69.01 14.50
CA ARG A 78 22.06 70.34 13.79
C ARG A 78 23.23 70.57 12.80
N ASP A 79 23.10 71.18 11.60
CA ASP A 79 22.04 71.68 10.67
C ASP A 79 22.78 72.19 9.37
N PRO A 80 22.20 72.89 8.35
CA PRO A 80 21.10 72.61 7.41
C PRO A 80 21.58 72.67 5.90
N ASP A 81 20.71 73.05 4.95
CA ASP A 81 20.91 73.31 3.48
C ASP A 81 20.79 72.09 2.52
N ASP A 82 20.19 72.15 1.31
CA ASP A 82 19.13 73.00 0.72
C ASP A 82 18.46 72.23 -0.48
N TYR A 83 17.42 72.79 -1.11
CA TYR A 83 16.46 72.15 -2.03
C TYR A 83 16.96 71.84 -3.48
N PRO A 84 16.21 71.04 -4.29
CA PRO A 84 16.70 70.47 -5.56
C PRO A 84 16.36 71.28 -6.83
N THR A 85 17.09 71.06 -7.94
CA THR A 85 16.57 71.22 -9.33
C THR A 85 17.50 70.60 -10.39
N ALA A 86 16.97 70.38 -11.60
CA ALA A 86 17.67 69.72 -12.71
C ALA A 86 18.45 70.71 -13.60
N GLN A 87 19.57 70.25 -14.19
CA GLN A 87 20.22 70.88 -15.35
C GLN A 87 20.96 69.84 -16.21
N LEU A 88 21.19 70.17 -17.48
CA LEU A 88 21.52 69.25 -18.58
C LEU A 88 23.04 69.00 -18.71
N GLU A 89 23.44 67.78 -19.11
CA GLU A 89 24.80 67.51 -19.58
C GLU A 89 24.97 67.80 -21.10
N PRO A 90 26.21 68.08 -21.58
CA PRO A 90 26.43 68.75 -22.86
C PRO A 90 26.63 67.82 -24.05
N VAL A 91 26.18 68.30 -25.22
CA VAL A 91 26.37 67.67 -26.54
C VAL A 91 27.86 67.55 -26.90
N ARG A 92 28.29 66.38 -27.37
CA ARG A 92 29.58 66.18 -28.06
C ARG A 92 29.35 65.98 -29.57
N PRO A 93 30.16 66.59 -30.45
CA PRO A 93 30.01 66.43 -31.89
C PRO A 93 30.59 65.11 -32.41
N ASP A 94 29.90 64.58 -33.41
CA ASP A 94 30.36 63.78 -34.55
C ASP A 94 31.38 62.64 -34.31
N ARG A 95 30.87 61.41 -34.36
CA ARG A 95 31.60 60.22 -34.79
C ARG A 95 30.87 59.54 -35.95
N GLU A 96 31.63 59.02 -36.89
CA GLU A 96 31.18 58.50 -38.18
C GLU A 96 30.29 57.24 -38.05
N PRO A 97 29.43 56.93 -39.03
CA PRO A 97 28.55 55.76 -38.97
C PRO A 97 29.32 54.45 -39.14
N GLU A 98 29.11 53.48 -38.26
CA GLU A 98 29.57 52.10 -38.46
C GLU A 98 28.86 51.44 -39.67
N PRO A 99 29.55 50.57 -40.42
CA PRO A 99 28.94 49.84 -41.54
C PRO A 99 27.93 48.79 -41.04
N ALA A 100 26.80 48.68 -41.75
CA ALA A 100 25.76 47.71 -41.43
C ALA A 100 26.23 46.25 -41.64
N PRO A 101 25.81 45.30 -40.78
CA PRO A 101 26.12 43.87 -40.96
C PRO A 101 25.29 43.23 -42.08
N ASP A 102 25.88 42.24 -42.75
CA ASP A 102 25.30 41.54 -43.91
C ASP A 102 23.97 40.81 -43.61
N PRO A 103 23.06 40.67 -44.61
CA PRO A 103 21.77 40.02 -44.44
C PRO A 103 21.84 38.49 -44.31
N GLU A 104 21.07 37.91 -43.38
CA GLU A 104 20.93 36.45 -43.21
C GLU A 104 20.35 35.76 -44.47
N PRO A 105 20.82 34.55 -44.83
CA PRO A 105 20.26 33.76 -45.93
C PRO A 105 18.87 33.18 -45.57
N PRO A 106 17.98 32.97 -46.57
CA PRO A 106 16.58 32.65 -46.33
C PRO A 106 16.36 31.27 -45.70
N ARG A 107 15.46 31.21 -44.70
CA ARG A 107 15.14 29.98 -43.95
C ARG A 107 14.43 28.94 -44.82
N GLY A 108 15.18 27.93 -45.25
CA GLY A 108 14.67 26.76 -45.99
C GLY A 108 13.64 25.94 -45.20
N ARG A 109 12.58 25.53 -45.90
CA ARG A 109 11.44 24.72 -45.43
C ARG A 109 11.92 23.35 -44.91
N ARG A 110 11.93 23.11 -43.59
CA ARG A 110 12.39 21.82 -43.02
C ARG A 110 11.34 20.71 -43.20
N ALA A 111 11.81 19.54 -43.65
CA ALA A 111 10.99 18.36 -43.90
C ALA A 111 10.57 17.61 -42.62
N ARG A 112 9.51 16.80 -42.74
CA ARG A 112 8.87 16.05 -41.64
C ARG A 112 9.76 14.91 -41.12
N GLY A 113 10.45 15.12 -40.00
CA GLY A 113 11.24 14.10 -39.32
C GLY A 113 10.37 13.06 -38.59
N ARG A 114 10.62 11.76 -38.84
CA ARG A 114 9.98 10.66 -38.11
C ARG A 114 10.40 10.68 -36.64
N ARG A 115 9.44 10.65 -35.70
CA ARG A 115 9.73 10.47 -34.27
C ARG A 115 10.33 9.08 -34.04
N ARG A 116 11.59 9.00 -33.62
CA ARG A 116 12.12 7.80 -32.94
C ARG A 116 11.60 7.80 -31.51
N ALA A 117 11.16 6.64 -31.02
CA ALA A 117 10.77 6.49 -29.63
C ALA A 117 11.97 6.72 -28.71
N SER A 118 11.78 7.43 -27.60
CA SER A 118 12.85 7.68 -26.63
C SER A 118 13.21 6.38 -25.91
N ALA A 119 14.45 5.93 -26.10
CA ALA A 119 15.03 4.77 -25.43
C ALA A 119 15.94 5.22 -24.27
N ASP A 120 15.42 6.08 -23.39
CA ASP A 120 16.08 6.48 -22.14
C ASP A 120 15.30 5.95 -20.93
N ARG A 121 15.51 4.67 -20.62
CA ARG A 121 15.43 4.17 -19.25
C ARG A 121 16.87 3.96 -18.80
N PRO A 122 17.36 4.63 -17.73
CA PRO A 122 18.69 4.33 -17.22
C PRO A 122 18.75 2.85 -16.81
N PRO A 123 19.84 2.14 -17.12
CA PRO A 123 19.95 0.73 -16.77
C PRO A 123 19.87 0.59 -15.25
N THR A 124 18.92 -0.21 -14.77
CA THR A 124 18.85 -0.59 -13.35
C THR A 124 20.16 -1.29 -13.01
N GLN A 125 20.98 -0.66 -12.16
CA GLN A 125 22.25 -1.25 -11.75
C GLN A 125 21.99 -2.66 -11.17
N PRO A 126 22.72 -3.69 -11.63
CA PRO A 126 22.55 -5.03 -11.10
C PRO A 126 22.90 -5.01 -9.62
N SER A 127 21.92 -5.33 -8.77
CA SER A 127 22.13 -5.48 -7.33
C SER A 127 23.27 -6.46 -7.08
N ARG A 128 24.22 -6.11 -6.22
CA ARG A 128 25.40 -6.93 -5.85
C ARG A 128 24.98 -8.16 -5.03
N ALA A 129 24.25 -9.08 -5.64
CA ALA A 129 23.53 -10.17 -4.98
C ALA A 129 24.44 -11.27 -4.36
N GLY A 130 25.72 -11.35 -4.76
CA GLY A 130 26.61 -12.42 -4.32
C GLY A 130 27.25 -12.24 -2.94
N ARG A 131 27.45 -11.01 -2.45
CA ARG A 131 28.29 -10.78 -1.24
C ARG A 131 27.55 -10.96 0.09
N ASN A 132 26.22 -10.90 0.07
CA ASN A 132 25.39 -10.96 1.27
C ASN A 132 24.68 -12.32 1.48
N LEU A 133 24.89 -13.31 0.59
CA LEU A 133 24.18 -14.59 0.66
C LEU A 133 24.44 -15.37 1.97
N PRO A 134 25.68 -15.45 2.52
CA PRO A 134 25.91 -16.11 3.80
C PRO A 134 25.24 -15.37 4.97
N ALA A 135 25.27 -14.03 4.95
CA ALA A 135 24.58 -13.21 5.94
C ALA A 135 23.06 -13.37 5.86
N ALA A 136 22.51 -13.54 4.65
CA ALA A 136 21.10 -13.81 4.42
C ALA A 136 20.64 -15.14 5.02
N ILE A 137 21.41 -16.20 4.76
CA ILE A 137 21.16 -17.52 5.33
C ILE A 137 21.27 -17.47 6.87
N ALA A 138 22.28 -16.77 7.41
CA ALA A 138 22.46 -16.63 8.85
C ALA A 138 21.31 -15.85 9.53
N VAL A 139 20.83 -14.76 8.93
CA VAL A 139 19.65 -14.01 9.44
C VAL A 139 18.38 -14.84 9.32
N GLY A 140 18.17 -15.53 8.20
CA GLY A 140 17.01 -16.41 7.99
C GLY A 140 16.96 -17.56 8.98
N LEU A 141 18.09 -18.24 9.23
CA LEU A 141 18.20 -19.29 10.25
C LEU A 141 18.08 -18.72 11.67
N GLY A 142 18.65 -17.55 11.94
CA GLY A 142 18.55 -16.87 13.23
C GLY A 142 17.11 -16.50 13.58
N LEU A 143 16.32 -16.01 12.62
CA LEU A 143 14.90 -15.71 12.82
C LEU A 143 14.05 -16.99 12.84
N GLY A 144 14.18 -17.87 11.85
CA GLY A 144 13.38 -19.08 11.72
C GLY A 144 13.68 -20.11 12.82
N VAL A 145 14.94 -20.55 12.94
CA VAL A 145 15.31 -21.55 13.96
C VAL A 145 15.44 -20.87 15.33
N GLY A 146 16.19 -19.77 15.41
CA GLY A 146 16.53 -19.12 16.68
C GLY A 146 15.36 -18.41 17.35
N ALA A 147 14.67 -17.50 16.64
CA ALA A 147 13.59 -16.72 17.22
C ALA A 147 12.23 -17.43 17.20
N ILE A 148 11.96 -18.32 16.25
CA ILE A 148 10.67 -19.01 16.16
C ILE A 148 10.75 -20.43 16.74
N LEU A 149 11.53 -21.34 16.15
CA LEU A 149 11.46 -22.77 16.52
C LEU A 149 12.01 -23.07 17.93
N LEU A 150 13.14 -22.49 18.34
CA LEU A 150 13.70 -22.74 19.68
C LEU A 150 12.71 -22.39 20.81
N PRO A 151 12.14 -21.16 20.91
CA PRO A 151 11.17 -20.88 21.96
C PRO A 151 9.87 -21.68 21.81
N LEU A 152 9.41 -21.93 20.57
CA LEU A 152 8.18 -22.70 20.33
C LEU A 152 8.27 -24.15 20.88
N PHE A 153 9.42 -24.81 20.70
CA PHE A 153 9.64 -26.19 21.13
C PHE A 153 10.23 -26.35 22.54
N LEU A 154 11.07 -25.42 23.01
CA LEU A 154 11.72 -25.54 24.32
C LEU A 154 10.91 -24.90 25.45
N TYR A 155 10.25 -23.76 25.19
CA TYR A 155 9.49 -23.05 26.23
C TYR A 155 8.39 -22.18 25.60
N ARG A 156 7.23 -22.79 25.31
CA ARG A 156 6.07 -22.16 24.66
C ARG A 156 5.76 -20.70 25.12
N PRO A 157 5.82 -20.33 26.41
CA PRO A 157 5.60 -18.94 26.84
C PRO A 157 6.63 -17.92 26.31
N ALA A 158 7.86 -18.34 25.97
CA ALA A 158 8.81 -17.45 25.28
C ALA A 158 8.40 -17.18 23.82
N PHE A 159 7.68 -18.08 23.16
CA PHE A 159 7.15 -17.83 21.81
C PHE A 159 6.12 -16.70 21.83
N LEU A 160 5.28 -16.61 22.88
CA LEU A 160 4.37 -15.48 23.10
C LEU A 160 5.12 -14.13 23.13
N VAL A 161 6.28 -14.08 23.81
CA VAL A 161 7.13 -12.88 23.86
C VAL A 161 7.67 -12.51 22.47
N VAL A 162 8.03 -13.51 21.66
CA VAL A 162 8.47 -13.29 20.28
C VAL A 162 7.33 -12.77 19.39
N VAL A 163 6.12 -13.33 19.49
CA VAL A 163 4.94 -12.83 18.75
C VAL A 163 4.61 -11.40 19.17
N ALA A 164 4.61 -11.10 20.48
CA ALA A 164 4.38 -9.76 20.99
C ALA A 164 5.45 -8.74 20.52
N ALA A 165 6.72 -9.14 20.49
CA ALA A 165 7.81 -8.32 19.97
C ALA A 165 7.70 -8.09 18.45
N ALA A 166 7.39 -9.14 17.69
CA ALA A 166 7.19 -9.05 16.24
C ALA A 166 6.00 -8.14 15.90
N VAL A 167 4.90 -8.24 16.65
CA VAL A 167 3.75 -7.33 16.54
C VAL A 167 4.13 -5.89 16.89
N GLY A 168 4.88 -5.66 17.97
CA GLY A 168 5.35 -4.32 18.34
C GLY A 168 6.24 -3.67 17.26
N VAL A 169 7.16 -4.43 16.68
CA VAL A 169 8.01 -3.99 15.56
C VAL A 169 7.17 -3.77 14.30
N GLY A 170 6.26 -4.67 13.95
CA GLY A 170 5.41 -4.56 12.77
C GLY A 170 4.46 -3.35 12.83
N VAL A 171 3.86 -3.09 14.00
CA VAL A 171 3.06 -1.88 14.28
C VAL A 171 3.92 -0.63 14.09
N TRP A 172 5.16 -0.62 14.57
CA TRP A 172 6.09 0.51 14.41
C TRP A 172 6.51 0.73 12.95
N GLU A 173 6.82 -0.34 12.19
CA GLU A 173 7.15 -0.25 10.78
C GLU A 173 5.96 0.27 9.95
N MET A 174 4.77 -0.29 10.15
CA MET A 174 3.56 0.13 9.44
C MET A 174 3.14 1.56 9.81
N ALA A 175 3.18 1.94 11.10
CA ALA A 175 2.92 3.32 11.53
C ALA A 175 3.93 4.32 10.94
N ARG A 176 5.20 3.93 10.80
CA ARG A 176 6.25 4.73 10.14
C ARG A 176 6.03 4.83 8.64
N ALA A 177 5.62 3.75 7.98
CA ALA A 177 5.32 3.72 6.55
C ALA A 177 4.13 4.64 6.23
N VAL A 178 3.02 4.45 6.94
CA VAL A 178 1.78 5.22 6.75
C VAL A 178 1.95 6.71 7.08
N ARG A 179 2.89 7.07 7.97
CA ARG A 179 3.29 8.48 8.22
C ARG A 179 3.82 9.22 6.99
N ARG A 180 4.37 8.52 5.99
CA ARG A 180 4.80 9.16 4.73
C ARG A 180 3.65 9.73 3.91
N SER A 181 2.44 9.19 4.06
CA SER A 181 1.24 9.76 3.43
C SER A 181 0.80 11.08 4.09
N GLY A 182 1.20 11.32 5.35
CA GLY A 182 0.71 12.42 6.20
C GLY A 182 -0.41 12.01 7.16
N ALA A 183 -0.50 10.73 7.53
CA ALA A 183 -1.30 10.26 8.67
C ALA A 183 -0.42 10.10 9.91
N HIS A 184 -0.94 10.33 11.10
CA HIS A 184 -0.22 10.26 12.37
C HIS A 184 -0.89 9.30 13.37
N PRO A 185 -0.97 8.00 13.05
CA PRO A 185 -1.57 7.02 13.94
C PRO A 185 -0.85 6.99 15.30
N PRO A 186 -1.59 6.94 16.43
CA PRO A 186 -1.02 7.07 17.77
C PRO A 186 -0.28 5.78 18.16
N LEU A 187 1.05 5.83 18.13
CA LEU A 187 1.91 4.64 18.22
C LEU A 187 1.82 3.93 19.58
N VAL A 188 1.74 4.69 20.68
CA VAL A 188 1.70 4.14 22.05
C VAL A 188 0.49 3.23 22.27
N PRO A 189 -0.77 3.67 22.06
CA PRO A 189 -1.93 2.79 22.20
C PRO A 189 -1.96 1.66 21.17
N LEU A 190 -1.39 1.84 19.97
CA LEU A 190 -1.28 0.74 18.99
C LEU A 190 -0.31 -0.37 19.43
N ILE A 191 0.86 -0.03 19.98
CA ILE A 191 1.80 -1.04 20.49
C ILE A 191 1.24 -1.68 21.77
N ALA A 192 0.76 -0.89 22.72
CA ALA A 192 0.22 -1.40 23.99
C ALA A 192 -1.03 -2.27 23.76
N GLY A 193 -1.97 -1.79 22.94
CA GLY A 193 -3.16 -2.54 22.54
C GLY A 193 -2.81 -3.78 21.70
N GLY A 194 -1.79 -3.69 20.84
CA GLY A 194 -1.33 -4.83 20.06
C GLY A 194 -0.73 -5.96 20.91
N VAL A 195 0.12 -5.62 21.88
CA VAL A 195 0.66 -6.59 22.86
C VAL A 195 -0.46 -7.15 23.74
N LEU A 196 -1.40 -6.32 24.19
CA LEU A 196 -2.59 -6.75 24.92
C LEU A 196 -3.43 -7.74 24.10
N THR A 197 -3.65 -7.46 22.81
CA THR A 197 -4.43 -8.30 21.88
C THR A 197 -3.81 -9.69 21.73
N VAL A 198 -2.48 -9.75 21.57
CA VAL A 198 -1.73 -11.02 21.51
C VAL A 198 -1.77 -11.78 22.84
N GLY A 199 -1.66 -11.08 23.97
CA GLY A 199 -1.76 -11.69 25.31
C GLY A 199 -3.16 -12.23 25.61
N LEU A 200 -4.20 -11.46 25.31
CA LEU A 200 -5.60 -11.87 25.46
C LEU A 200 -5.92 -13.10 24.61
N ALA A 201 -5.43 -13.14 23.36
CA ALA A 201 -5.55 -14.32 22.50
C ALA A 201 -4.95 -15.58 23.16
N TRP A 202 -3.73 -15.48 23.71
CA TRP A 202 -3.07 -16.60 24.37
C TRP A 202 -3.81 -17.10 25.62
N PHE A 203 -4.22 -16.20 26.51
CA PHE A 203 -4.75 -16.57 27.84
C PHE A 203 -6.27 -16.76 27.88
N ALA A 204 -7.02 -16.20 26.92
CA ALA A 204 -8.48 -16.17 26.93
C ALA A 204 -9.14 -16.41 25.56
N GLY A 205 -8.38 -16.81 24.54
CA GLY A 205 -8.92 -17.37 23.30
C GLY A 205 -9.45 -16.35 22.28
N PRO A 206 -10.22 -16.81 21.27
CA PRO A 206 -10.58 -16.01 20.09
C PRO A 206 -11.56 -14.85 20.38
N ASP A 207 -12.43 -15.00 21.38
CA ASP A 207 -13.30 -13.91 21.83
C ASP A 207 -12.47 -12.78 22.45
N ALA A 208 -11.46 -13.14 23.25
CA ALA A 208 -10.54 -12.20 23.88
C ALA A 208 -9.58 -11.54 22.87
N LEU A 209 -9.18 -12.23 21.80
CA LEU A 209 -8.50 -11.63 20.64
C LEU A 209 -9.35 -10.51 20.02
N SER A 210 -10.65 -10.76 19.84
CA SER A 210 -11.61 -9.80 19.27
C SER A 210 -11.85 -8.61 20.21
N LEU A 211 -11.94 -8.85 21.52
CA LEU A 211 -11.96 -7.79 22.54
C LEU A 211 -10.68 -6.97 22.57
N GLY A 212 -9.51 -7.60 22.37
CA GLY A 212 -8.22 -6.91 22.27
C GLY A 212 -8.18 -5.93 21.10
N LEU A 213 -8.65 -6.35 19.92
CA LEU A 213 -8.82 -5.47 18.76
C LEU A 213 -9.76 -4.30 19.08
N LEU A 214 -10.93 -4.57 19.66
CA LEU A 214 -11.91 -3.54 20.03
C LEU A 214 -11.31 -2.51 21.01
N VAL A 215 -10.67 -2.97 22.08
CA VAL A 215 -9.99 -2.12 23.07
C VAL A 215 -8.86 -1.32 22.43
N THR A 216 -8.11 -1.90 21.49
CA THR A 216 -7.06 -1.20 20.76
C THR A 216 -7.63 -0.07 19.92
N VAL A 217 -8.64 -0.35 19.08
CA VAL A 217 -9.30 0.66 18.24
C VAL A 217 -9.90 1.78 19.09
N LEU A 218 -10.70 1.45 20.12
CA LEU A 218 -11.27 2.44 21.04
C LEU A 218 -10.19 3.24 21.78
N GLY A 219 -9.10 2.60 22.21
CA GLY A 219 -7.95 3.26 22.82
C GLY A 219 -7.30 4.27 21.89
N THR A 220 -7.14 3.95 20.60
CA THR A 220 -6.64 4.91 19.61
C THR A 220 -7.61 6.06 19.33
N MET A 221 -8.93 5.79 19.37
CA MET A 221 -9.97 6.83 19.24
C MET A 221 -9.89 7.82 20.40
N VAL A 222 -9.89 7.31 21.63
CA VAL A 222 -9.80 8.12 22.86
C VAL A 222 -8.49 8.92 22.90
N TRP A 223 -7.36 8.32 22.51
CA TRP A 223 -6.08 9.04 22.44
C TRP A 223 -6.15 10.24 21.49
N ARG A 224 -6.68 10.06 20.28
CA ARG A 224 -6.78 11.14 19.28
C ARG A 224 -7.77 12.25 19.66
N LEU A 225 -8.67 12.04 20.61
CA LEU A 225 -9.50 13.14 21.15
C LEU A 225 -8.66 14.19 21.90
N GLY A 226 -7.55 13.78 22.54
CA GLY A 226 -6.65 14.70 23.27
C GLY A 226 -5.75 15.54 22.37
N ASP A 227 -5.48 15.06 21.15
CA ASP A 227 -4.57 15.73 20.18
C ASP A 227 -5.28 16.79 19.30
N GLY A 228 -6.60 16.95 19.42
CA GLY A 228 -7.42 17.85 18.62
C GLY A 228 -7.93 17.28 17.27
N PRO A 229 -8.80 18.01 16.56
CA PRO A 229 -9.59 17.48 15.45
C PRO A 229 -8.82 17.28 14.12
N GLY A 230 -7.62 17.87 14.00
CA GLY A 230 -6.84 17.85 12.75
C GLY A 230 -6.42 16.43 12.36
N GLY A 231 -6.85 15.97 11.18
CA GLY A 231 -6.49 14.65 10.64
C GLY A 231 -7.21 13.45 11.28
N TYR A 232 -8.12 13.67 12.24
CA TYR A 232 -8.72 12.61 13.07
C TYR A 232 -9.20 11.37 12.29
N GLN A 233 -10.07 11.53 11.29
CA GLN A 233 -10.57 10.41 10.47
C GLN A 233 -9.45 9.64 9.76
N ARG A 234 -8.45 10.35 9.24
CA ARG A 234 -7.31 9.75 8.53
C ARG A 234 -6.49 8.88 9.46
N ASP A 235 -6.22 9.38 10.66
CA ASP A 235 -5.36 8.73 11.64
C ASP A 235 -6.05 7.52 12.27
N LEU A 236 -7.37 7.56 12.43
CA LEU A 236 -8.16 6.40 12.84
C LEU A 236 -8.25 5.33 11.76
N THR A 237 -8.45 5.69 10.49
CA THR A 237 -8.42 4.71 9.40
C THR A 237 -7.05 4.03 9.33
N ALA A 238 -5.96 4.81 9.46
CA ALA A 238 -4.60 4.27 9.56
C ALA A 238 -4.40 3.37 10.79
N ALA A 239 -4.87 3.79 11.97
CA ALA A 239 -4.74 3.04 13.21
C ALA A 239 -5.55 1.72 13.18
N THR A 240 -6.78 1.75 12.69
CA THR A 240 -7.63 0.56 12.52
C THR A 240 -7.03 -0.40 11.50
N LEU A 241 -6.49 0.10 10.37
CA LEU A 241 -5.75 -0.73 9.41
C LEU A 241 -4.56 -1.42 10.09
N ILE A 242 -3.75 -0.68 10.85
CA ILE A 242 -2.59 -1.24 11.57
C ILE A 242 -3.03 -2.28 12.61
N ALA A 243 -4.08 -2.00 13.38
CA ALA A 243 -4.59 -2.88 14.45
C ALA A 243 -5.22 -4.17 13.90
N VAL A 244 -5.94 -4.11 12.78
CA VAL A 244 -6.43 -5.32 12.10
C VAL A 244 -5.26 -6.08 11.47
N TYR A 245 -4.42 -5.41 10.69
CA TYR A 245 -3.42 -6.05 9.85
C TYR A 245 -2.26 -6.68 10.63
N VAL A 246 -1.84 -6.11 11.76
CA VAL A 246 -0.67 -6.59 12.52
C VAL A 246 -1.05 -7.37 13.79
N PRO A 247 -1.57 -6.77 14.89
CA PRO A 247 -1.81 -7.51 16.12
C PRO A 247 -3.00 -8.48 16.06
N PHE A 248 -4.08 -8.15 15.35
CA PHE A 248 -5.24 -9.06 15.26
C PHE A 248 -4.91 -10.30 14.41
N LEU A 249 -4.39 -10.11 13.19
CA LEU A 249 -3.90 -11.23 12.35
C LEU A 249 -2.75 -12.00 13.02
N GLY A 250 -1.77 -11.31 13.59
CA GLY A 250 -0.65 -11.92 14.32
C GLY A 250 -1.07 -12.66 15.59
N GLY A 251 -2.16 -12.25 16.24
CA GLY A 251 -2.72 -12.90 17.41
C GLY A 251 -3.22 -14.32 17.16
N PHE A 252 -3.53 -14.70 15.91
CA PHE A 252 -3.81 -16.09 15.56
C PHE A 252 -2.58 -17.01 15.71
N ALA A 253 -1.34 -16.49 15.66
CA ALA A 253 -0.15 -17.27 16.02
C ALA A 253 -0.13 -17.62 17.52
N ALA A 254 -0.62 -16.70 18.38
CA ALA A 254 -0.77 -16.96 19.81
C ALA A 254 -1.89 -17.97 20.07
N LEU A 255 -3.03 -17.87 19.37
CA LEU A 255 -4.10 -18.88 19.45
C LEU A 255 -3.61 -20.28 19.05
N LEU A 256 -2.89 -20.40 17.93
CA LEU A 256 -2.31 -21.68 17.47
C LEU A 256 -1.34 -22.27 18.49
N ALA A 257 -0.44 -21.46 19.06
CA ALA A 257 0.58 -21.92 20.01
C ALA A 257 0.05 -22.19 21.43
N ALA A 258 -1.05 -21.54 21.83
CA ALA A 258 -1.70 -21.71 23.12
C ALA A 258 -2.49 -23.03 23.23
N VAL A 259 -2.76 -23.71 22.11
CA VAL A 259 -3.46 -25.01 22.14
C VAL A 259 -2.69 -26.01 23.02
N PRO A 260 -3.37 -26.70 23.97
CA PRO A 260 -2.77 -27.77 24.77
C PRO A 260 -2.11 -28.84 23.88
N ASP A 261 -1.02 -29.40 24.39
CA ASP A 261 -0.24 -30.48 23.76
C ASP A 261 0.36 -30.20 22.36
N ASP A 262 -0.45 -29.99 21.33
CA ASP A 262 -0.04 -29.95 19.92
C ASP A 262 0.16 -28.54 19.33
N GLY A 263 -0.09 -27.46 20.07
CA GLY A 263 -0.05 -26.09 19.53
C GLY A 263 1.28 -25.69 18.88
N HIS A 264 2.38 -26.30 19.32
CA HIS A 264 3.70 -26.15 18.71
C HIS A 264 3.79 -26.78 17.30
N LEU A 265 3.12 -27.93 17.08
CA LEU A 265 2.98 -28.57 15.78
C LEU A 265 2.04 -27.77 14.86
N ARG A 266 0.95 -27.23 15.41
CA ARG A 266 0.00 -26.36 14.66
C ARG A 266 0.69 -25.13 14.08
N VAL A 267 1.54 -24.46 14.85
CA VAL A 267 2.37 -23.36 14.33
C VAL A 267 3.40 -23.87 13.31
N LEU A 268 4.07 -24.99 13.58
CA LEU A 268 5.06 -25.56 12.64
C LEU A 268 4.44 -25.85 11.26
N VAL A 269 3.33 -26.59 11.19
CA VAL A 269 2.71 -26.95 9.89
C VAL A 269 2.20 -25.72 9.15
N THR A 270 1.72 -24.70 9.87
CA THR A 270 1.31 -23.41 9.30
C THR A 270 2.49 -22.69 8.64
N LEU A 271 3.61 -22.56 9.36
CA LEU A 271 4.80 -21.89 8.83
C LEU A 271 5.44 -22.67 7.67
N VAL A 272 5.49 -24.00 7.74
CA VAL A 272 6.02 -24.82 6.64
C VAL A 272 5.10 -24.74 5.41
N ALA A 273 3.78 -24.68 5.57
CA ALA A 273 2.85 -24.47 4.45
C ALA A 273 3.09 -23.13 3.73
N VAL A 274 3.37 -22.05 4.47
CA VAL A 274 3.76 -20.75 3.89
C VAL A 274 5.11 -20.85 3.16
N VAL A 275 6.14 -21.42 3.81
CA VAL A 275 7.48 -21.59 3.19
C VAL A 275 7.41 -22.44 1.92
N LEU A 276 6.57 -23.48 1.88
CA LEU A 276 6.33 -24.29 0.70
C LEU A 276 5.56 -23.53 -0.39
N SER A 277 4.59 -22.70 -0.02
CA SER A 277 3.87 -21.81 -0.94
C SER A 277 4.85 -20.85 -1.63
N ASP A 278 5.72 -20.18 -0.88
CA ASP A 278 6.69 -19.24 -1.41
C ASP A 278 7.76 -19.93 -2.28
N THR A 279 8.27 -21.07 -1.80
CA THR A 279 9.32 -21.83 -2.50
C THR A 279 8.78 -22.47 -3.79
N GLY A 280 7.59 -23.10 -3.73
CA GLY A 280 6.92 -23.67 -4.89
C GLY A 280 6.53 -22.60 -5.92
N GLY A 281 6.09 -21.44 -5.44
CA GLY A 281 5.76 -20.29 -6.29
C GLY A 281 6.96 -19.69 -6.98
N TYR A 282 8.08 -19.54 -6.26
CA TYR A 282 9.34 -19.11 -6.84
C TYR A 282 9.85 -20.12 -7.88
N ALA A 283 9.89 -21.41 -7.56
CA ALA A 283 10.39 -22.45 -8.45
C ALA A 283 9.57 -22.56 -9.75
N ALA A 284 8.23 -22.65 -9.65
CA ALA A 284 7.35 -22.73 -10.82
C ALA A 284 7.31 -21.40 -11.59
N GLY A 285 7.36 -20.26 -10.89
CA GLY A 285 7.41 -18.94 -11.51
C GLY A 285 8.69 -18.70 -12.32
N VAL A 286 9.85 -19.18 -11.83
CA VAL A 286 11.13 -19.08 -12.55
C VAL A 286 11.20 -20.07 -13.72
N ALA A 287 10.71 -21.30 -13.55
CA ALA A 287 10.79 -22.34 -14.58
C ALA A 287 9.74 -22.18 -15.70
N PHE A 288 8.53 -21.73 -15.37
CA PHE A 288 7.37 -21.76 -16.26
C PHE A 288 6.59 -20.44 -16.37
N GLY A 289 6.96 -19.41 -15.59
CA GLY A 289 6.22 -18.15 -15.51
C GLY A 289 6.11 -17.42 -16.85
N LYS A 290 4.90 -17.32 -17.39
CA LYS A 290 4.59 -16.64 -18.65
C LYS A 290 3.45 -15.64 -18.50
N HIS A 291 2.47 -15.91 -17.64
CA HIS A 291 1.28 -15.09 -17.49
C HIS A 291 1.27 -14.34 -16.14
N PRO A 292 1.58 -13.03 -16.10
CA PRO A 292 1.56 -12.27 -14.86
C PRO A 292 0.15 -12.21 -14.26
N MET A 293 0.04 -12.44 -12.95
CA MET A 293 -1.23 -12.49 -12.24
C MET A 293 -1.73 -11.10 -11.82
N ALA A 294 -0.82 -10.20 -11.42
CA ALA A 294 -1.18 -8.86 -10.93
C ALA A 294 -0.24 -7.75 -11.48
N PRO A 295 -0.28 -7.43 -12.79
CA PRO A 295 0.71 -6.58 -13.46
C PRO A 295 0.92 -5.19 -12.83
N ALA A 296 -0.13 -4.57 -12.30
CA ALA A 296 -0.07 -3.23 -11.72
C ALA A 296 0.53 -3.20 -10.30
N ILE A 297 0.41 -4.30 -9.56
CA ILE A 297 0.74 -4.40 -8.13
C ILE A 297 2.09 -5.10 -7.96
N SER A 298 2.18 -6.33 -8.48
CA SER A 298 3.34 -7.20 -8.40
C SER A 298 3.63 -7.84 -9.78
N PRO A 299 4.39 -7.16 -10.65
CA PRO A 299 4.68 -7.61 -12.02
C PRO A 299 5.42 -8.97 -12.11
N LYS A 300 5.96 -9.47 -11.00
CA LYS A 300 6.74 -10.71 -10.92
C LYS A 300 5.93 -11.94 -10.51
N LYS A 301 4.71 -11.78 -9.99
CA LYS A 301 3.84 -12.93 -9.66
C LYS A 301 3.15 -13.40 -10.93
N SER A 302 3.24 -14.70 -11.23
CA SER A 302 2.59 -15.34 -12.38
C SER A 302 1.56 -16.40 -11.96
N TRP A 303 0.64 -16.74 -12.85
CA TRP A 303 -0.33 -17.81 -12.65
C TRP A 303 0.33 -19.19 -12.55
N GLU A 304 1.43 -19.42 -13.27
CA GLU A 304 2.21 -20.67 -13.15
C GLU A 304 2.91 -20.76 -11.79
N GLY A 305 3.41 -19.63 -11.28
CA GLY A 305 3.93 -19.52 -9.92
C GLY A 305 2.85 -19.83 -8.89
N PHE A 306 1.67 -19.20 -9.00
CA PHE A 306 0.54 -19.48 -8.11
C PHE A 306 0.14 -20.97 -8.08
N ALA A 307 0.08 -21.64 -9.25
CA ALA A 307 -0.18 -23.07 -9.32
C ALA A 307 0.91 -23.91 -8.61
N GLY A 308 2.18 -23.51 -8.75
CA GLY A 308 3.30 -24.11 -8.01
C GLY A 308 3.21 -23.91 -6.50
N SER A 309 2.84 -22.71 -6.04
CA SER A 309 2.59 -22.39 -4.63
C SER A 309 1.54 -23.31 -4.01
N VAL A 310 0.36 -23.38 -4.64
CA VAL A 310 -0.76 -24.19 -4.17
C VAL A 310 -0.39 -25.67 -4.16
N THR A 311 0.27 -26.17 -5.21
CA THR A 311 0.65 -27.59 -5.32
C THR A 311 1.67 -27.97 -4.25
N ALA A 312 2.72 -27.17 -4.05
CA ALA A 312 3.76 -27.44 -3.05
C ALA A 312 3.20 -27.39 -1.62
N ALA A 313 2.42 -26.35 -1.30
CA ALA A 313 1.79 -26.20 0.00
C ALA A 313 0.79 -27.33 0.28
N ALA A 314 -0.07 -27.71 -0.68
CA ALA A 314 -1.02 -28.79 -0.53
C ALA A 314 -0.33 -30.15 -0.29
N LEU A 315 0.68 -30.51 -1.10
CA LEU A 315 1.38 -31.79 -0.94
C LEU A 315 2.15 -31.89 0.37
N GLY A 316 2.90 -30.84 0.74
CA GLY A 316 3.63 -30.85 2.01
C GLY A 316 2.73 -30.77 3.23
N SER A 317 1.62 -30.04 3.16
CA SER A 317 0.62 -30.01 4.23
C SER A 317 -0.10 -31.35 4.38
N ALA A 318 -0.48 -32.01 3.28
CA ALA A 318 -1.05 -33.35 3.28
C ALA A 318 -0.14 -34.36 4.00
N LEU A 319 1.17 -34.29 3.75
CA LEU A 319 2.15 -35.14 4.40
C LEU A 319 2.34 -34.79 5.89
N LEU A 320 2.52 -33.51 6.22
CA LEU A 320 2.81 -33.08 7.59
C LEU A 320 1.62 -33.24 8.54
N LEU A 321 0.41 -32.91 8.09
CA LEU A 321 -0.80 -33.07 8.90
C LEU A 321 -1.13 -34.55 9.17
N TRP A 322 -0.85 -35.42 8.21
CA TRP A 322 -0.95 -36.87 8.40
C TRP A 322 0.10 -37.41 9.38
N LEU A 323 1.38 -37.02 9.23
CA LEU A 323 2.46 -37.55 10.07
C LEU A 323 2.51 -36.98 11.50
N LEU A 324 2.07 -35.74 11.71
CA LEU A 324 2.25 -35.02 12.98
C LEU A 324 0.95 -34.86 13.80
N LEU A 325 -0.21 -34.92 13.16
CA LEU A 325 -1.51 -34.63 13.78
C LEU A 325 -2.58 -35.70 13.48
N ASP A 326 -2.20 -36.82 12.84
CA ASP A 326 -3.08 -37.92 12.39
C ASP A 326 -4.29 -37.48 11.55
N VAL A 327 -4.16 -36.34 10.86
CA VAL A 327 -5.21 -35.77 10.01
C VAL A 327 -5.14 -36.40 8.62
N ALA A 328 -6.28 -36.84 8.09
CA ALA A 328 -6.33 -37.50 6.79
C ALA A 328 -5.72 -36.62 5.66
N PRO A 329 -4.91 -37.19 4.74
CA PRO A 329 -4.12 -36.40 3.78
C PRO A 329 -4.91 -35.41 2.91
N TRP A 330 -6.18 -35.70 2.57
CA TRP A 330 -7.02 -34.78 1.79
C TRP A 330 -7.41 -33.51 2.57
N TRP A 331 -7.60 -33.60 3.89
CA TRP A 331 -7.80 -32.43 4.76
C TRP A 331 -6.52 -31.61 4.85
N GLY A 332 -5.35 -32.27 4.91
CA GLY A 332 -4.05 -31.58 4.84
C GLY A 332 -3.80 -30.91 3.48
N ALA A 333 -4.23 -31.52 2.37
CA ALA A 333 -4.16 -30.90 1.05
C ALA A 333 -5.06 -29.64 0.96
N LEU A 334 -6.27 -29.69 1.51
CA LEU A 334 -7.18 -28.54 1.58
C LEU A 334 -6.61 -27.42 2.46
N PHE A 335 -6.01 -27.76 3.61
CA PHE A 335 -5.28 -26.82 4.46
C PHE A 335 -4.18 -26.11 3.69
N GLY A 336 -3.29 -26.86 3.01
CA GLY A 336 -2.17 -26.29 2.27
C GLY A 336 -2.63 -25.41 1.10
N LEU A 337 -3.70 -25.79 0.40
CA LEU A 337 -4.32 -24.97 -0.64
C LEU A 337 -4.82 -23.65 -0.06
N ALA A 338 -5.63 -23.69 1.01
CA ALA A 338 -6.21 -22.50 1.60
C ALA A 338 -5.15 -21.55 2.20
N VAL A 339 -4.15 -22.11 2.90
CA VAL A 339 -3.01 -21.35 3.44
C VAL A 339 -2.18 -20.72 2.33
N SER A 340 -1.96 -21.42 1.21
CA SER A 340 -1.25 -20.85 0.05
C SER A 340 -2.02 -19.70 -0.61
N VAL A 341 -3.35 -19.83 -0.75
CA VAL A 341 -4.20 -18.74 -1.24
C VAL A 341 -4.11 -17.53 -0.31
N ALA A 342 -4.24 -17.74 1.01
CA ALA A 342 -4.16 -16.68 2.00
C ALA A 342 -2.78 -15.99 2.00
N ALA A 343 -1.69 -16.76 1.98
CA ALA A 343 -0.32 -16.25 1.88
C ALA A 343 -0.13 -15.37 0.63
N VAL A 344 -0.55 -15.86 -0.54
CA VAL A 344 -0.41 -15.12 -1.80
C VAL A 344 -1.23 -13.82 -1.78
N LEU A 345 -2.40 -13.80 -1.14
CA LEU A 345 -3.22 -12.61 -0.93
C LEU A 345 -2.57 -11.62 0.06
N GLY A 346 -1.91 -12.11 1.12
CA GLY A 346 -1.17 -11.31 2.08
C GLY A 346 -0.08 -10.45 1.43
N ASP A 347 0.81 -11.07 0.65
CA ASP A 347 1.83 -10.38 -0.15
C ASP A 347 1.24 -9.34 -1.11
N LEU A 348 0.08 -9.64 -1.70
CA LEU A 348 -0.58 -8.75 -2.65
C LEU A 348 -1.16 -7.55 -1.93
N ALA A 349 -1.77 -7.74 -0.77
CA ALA A 349 -2.26 -6.67 0.09
C ALA A 349 -1.09 -5.79 0.57
N GLU A 350 0.02 -6.37 1.03
CA GLU A 350 1.20 -5.60 1.43
C GLU A 350 1.82 -4.86 0.23
N SER A 351 1.90 -5.52 -0.93
CA SER A 351 2.34 -4.90 -2.18
C SER A 351 1.44 -3.71 -2.56
N MET A 352 0.12 -3.81 -2.41
CA MET A 352 -0.81 -2.70 -2.64
C MET A 352 -0.55 -1.54 -1.68
N ILE A 353 -0.43 -1.81 -0.37
CA ILE A 353 -0.11 -0.79 0.64
C ILE A 353 1.20 -0.07 0.29
N LYS A 354 2.25 -0.82 -0.11
CA LYS A 354 3.53 -0.24 -0.52
C LYS A 354 3.40 0.67 -1.74
N ARG A 355 2.59 0.29 -2.75
CA ARG A 355 2.32 1.11 -3.95
C ARG A 355 1.56 2.40 -3.61
N ASP A 356 0.52 2.31 -2.78
CA ASP A 356 -0.29 3.46 -2.35
C ASP A 356 0.55 4.48 -1.56
N LEU A 357 1.40 3.99 -0.67
CA LEU A 357 2.34 4.82 0.10
C LEU A 357 3.57 5.31 -0.71
N GLY A 358 3.70 4.93 -1.98
CA GLY A 358 4.84 5.32 -2.83
C GLY A 358 6.19 4.72 -2.40
N ILE A 359 6.18 3.65 -1.62
CA ILE A 359 7.38 2.99 -1.09
C ILE A 359 7.64 1.64 -1.75
N LYS A 360 8.84 1.09 -1.54
CA LYS A 360 9.25 -0.21 -2.07
C LYS A 360 9.41 -1.29 -1.01
N ASP A 361 9.99 -0.91 0.12
CA ASP A 361 10.35 -1.78 1.24
C ASP A 361 9.88 -1.05 2.53
N MET A 362 9.33 -1.74 3.53
CA MET A 362 8.69 -1.08 4.69
C MET A 362 9.73 -0.36 5.56
N SER A 363 10.87 -1.00 5.78
CA SER A 363 11.99 -0.47 6.55
C SER A 363 13.33 -1.07 6.06
N ASN A 364 14.44 -0.66 6.69
CA ASN A 364 15.77 -1.23 6.49
C ASN A 364 16.29 -1.91 7.78
N LEU A 365 15.38 -2.44 8.61
CA LEU A 365 15.70 -2.95 9.95
C LEU A 365 16.53 -4.24 9.92
N LEU A 366 16.31 -5.11 8.93
CA LEU A 366 17.08 -6.35 8.77
C LEU A 366 18.15 -6.18 7.66
N PRO A 367 19.46 -6.31 7.98
CA PRO A 367 20.54 -6.14 6.99
C PRO A 367 20.34 -7.02 5.75
N GLY A 368 20.14 -6.37 4.60
CA GLY A 368 19.92 -7.05 3.31
C GLY A 368 18.55 -7.71 3.10
N HIS A 369 17.60 -7.59 4.05
CA HIS A 369 16.32 -8.31 4.02
C HIS A 369 15.06 -7.44 3.98
N GLY A 370 15.18 -6.14 4.23
CA GLY A 370 14.05 -5.19 4.28
C GLY A 370 13.57 -4.96 5.71
N GLY A 371 12.27 -4.71 5.87
CA GLY A 371 11.61 -4.69 7.17
C GLY A 371 11.29 -6.08 7.70
N LEU A 372 10.76 -6.13 8.93
CA LEU A 372 10.11 -7.33 9.46
C LEU A 372 8.75 -7.55 8.78
N MET A 373 8.01 -6.48 8.47
CA MET A 373 6.72 -6.56 7.78
C MET A 373 6.82 -7.19 6.39
N ASP A 374 7.91 -6.92 5.64
CA ASP A 374 8.22 -7.56 4.35
C ASP A 374 8.54 -9.09 4.47
N ARG A 375 8.34 -9.68 5.65
CA ARG A 375 8.48 -11.12 5.99
C ARG A 375 7.27 -11.70 6.72
N LEU A 376 6.33 -10.84 7.13
CA LEU A 376 5.10 -11.21 7.81
C LEU A 376 3.88 -11.09 6.89
N ASP A 377 4.02 -10.50 5.71
CA ASP A 377 2.95 -10.28 4.73
C ASP A 377 2.22 -11.57 4.33
N SER A 378 2.94 -12.62 3.93
CA SER A 378 2.36 -13.95 3.68
C SER A 378 1.79 -14.59 4.95
N ILE A 379 2.54 -14.50 6.05
CA ILE A 379 2.24 -15.20 7.31
C ILE A 379 0.96 -14.66 7.96
N LEU A 380 0.77 -13.34 8.01
CA LEU A 380 -0.36 -12.69 8.70
C LEU A 380 -1.71 -13.14 8.15
N PHE A 381 -1.81 -13.36 6.83
CA PHE A 381 -3.04 -13.87 6.22
C PHE A 381 -3.16 -15.40 6.38
N ALA A 382 -2.05 -16.13 6.36
CA ALA A 382 -2.04 -17.58 6.58
C ALA A 382 -2.48 -17.99 7.99
N LEU A 383 -2.11 -17.24 9.04
CA LEU A 383 -2.41 -17.56 10.45
C LEU A 383 -3.90 -17.78 10.76
N PRO A 384 -4.85 -16.86 10.46
CA PRO A 384 -6.27 -17.09 10.72
C PRO A 384 -6.84 -18.23 9.87
N THR A 385 -6.44 -18.34 8.60
CA THR A 385 -6.87 -19.44 7.72
C THR A 385 -6.45 -20.79 8.29
N ALA A 386 -5.21 -20.89 8.76
CA ALA A 386 -4.69 -22.10 9.40
C ALA A 386 -5.43 -22.41 10.71
N TYR A 387 -5.64 -21.42 11.58
CA TYR A 387 -6.39 -21.60 12.83
C TYR A 387 -7.81 -22.12 12.59
N LEU A 388 -8.58 -21.47 11.72
CA LEU A 388 -9.96 -21.85 11.42
C LEU A 388 -10.06 -23.28 10.86
N LEU A 389 -9.13 -23.68 9.98
CA LEU A 389 -9.10 -25.03 9.44
C LEU A 389 -8.64 -26.06 10.48
N LEU A 390 -7.61 -25.77 11.28
CA LEU A 390 -7.11 -26.69 12.30
C LEU A 390 -8.09 -26.92 13.45
N VAL A 391 -8.93 -25.93 13.79
CA VAL A 391 -10.03 -26.14 14.74
C VAL A 391 -11.07 -27.14 14.20
N VAL A 392 -11.27 -27.20 12.88
CA VAL A 392 -12.23 -28.12 12.23
C VAL A 392 -11.63 -29.50 11.98
N VAL A 393 -10.39 -29.59 11.47
CA VAL A 393 -9.78 -30.88 11.03
C VAL A 393 -8.99 -31.58 12.14
N ALA A 394 -8.56 -30.86 13.16
CA ALA A 394 -7.87 -31.36 14.34
C ALA A 394 -8.47 -30.70 15.60
N PRO A 395 -9.73 -30.98 15.96
CA PRO A 395 -10.32 -30.44 17.18
C PRO A 395 -9.52 -30.91 18.40
N VAL A 396 -9.34 -30.03 19.39
CA VAL A 396 -8.74 -30.40 20.67
C VAL A 396 -9.68 -31.39 21.35
N ALA A 397 -9.18 -32.55 21.77
CA ALA A 397 -9.94 -33.45 22.63
C ALA A 397 -10.16 -32.75 23.98
N GLY A 398 -11.42 -32.44 24.29
CA GLY A 398 -11.84 -31.75 25.51
C GLY A 398 -11.99 -32.66 26.72
#